data_AF-A0A928GSI1-F1
#
_entry.id   AF-A0A928GSI1-F1
#
_cell.length_a   1.000
_cell.length_b   1.000
_cell.length_c   1.000
_cell.angle_alpha   90.00
_cell.angle_beta   90.00
_cell.angle_gamma   90.00
#
_symmetry.space_group_name_H-M   'P 1'
#
loop_
_entity.id
_entity.type
_entity.pdbx_description
1 polymer ?
#
loop_
_entity_poly.entity_id
_entity_poly.type
_entity_poly.pdbx_seq_one_letter_code
_entity_poly.pdbx_strand_id
1 'polypeptide(L)'
;MNFPKGSKPHYPSQTNGGAKVNINVEMAITKLAELSKKYIGITNPQGFLTDLRIALGIPDSSGVSKYGEVTICIGTDVFLYASLRITNHQANAKQYIIHNANNEYNLSIVVKREMRRNTFKPHDEVRLDEYVYYGKKMANVENPLTQIVNSIIVFLQTGVYEDTTGIAFKNTSPMCQI
;
A
#
# COMPACT_ATOMS: atom_id res chain seq x y z
N MET A 1 34.82 -30.49 13.09
CA MET A 1 33.94 -29.72 12.18
C MET A 1 32.63 -29.51 12.92
N ASN A 2 32.35 -28.27 13.36
CA ASN A 2 31.14 -27.91 14.07
C ASN A 2 30.16 -27.27 13.08
N PHE A 3 28.99 -27.86 12.90
CA PHE A 3 27.87 -27.24 12.20
C PHE A 3 27.17 -26.25 13.14
N PRO A 4 26.92 -24.98 12.77
CA PRO A 4 26.13 -24.09 13.59
C PRO A 4 24.65 -24.44 13.49
N LYS A 5 24.03 -24.57 14.66
CA LYS A 5 22.61 -24.81 14.87
C LYS A 5 21.78 -23.62 14.41
N GLY A 6 20.81 -23.92 13.54
CA GLY A 6 19.44 -23.39 13.58
C GLY A 6 19.28 -21.88 13.58
N SER A 7 19.07 -21.32 12.40
CA SER A 7 18.40 -20.04 12.19
C SER A 7 17.05 -20.07 12.93
N LYS A 8 16.89 -19.25 13.97
CA LYS A 8 15.61 -19.10 14.66
C LYS A 8 14.60 -18.50 13.68
N PRO A 9 13.37 -19.00 13.60
CA PRO A 9 12.30 -18.32 12.87
C PRO A 9 12.11 -16.93 13.50
N HIS A 10 12.22 -15.89 12.67
CA HIS A 10 11.94 -14.52 13.07
C HIS A 10 10.43 -14.41 13.28
N TYR A 11 9.96 -14.57 14.51
CA TYR A 11 8.62 -14.15 14.88
C TYR A 11 8.59 -12.62 14.94
N PRO A 12 7.60 -11.95 14.33
CA PRO A 12 7.48 -10.50 14.43
C PRO A 12 7.30 -10.11 15.90
N SER A 13 8.21 -9.29 16.41
CA SER A 13 8.16 -8.81 17.80
C SER A 13 6.92 -7.96 18.01
N GLN A 14 6.02 -8.41 18.88
CA GLN A 14 4.92 -7.59 19.39
C GLN A 14 5.48 -6.56 20.37
N THR A 15 5.48 -5.27 20.02
CA THR A 15 5.31 -4.18 20.99
C THR A 15 4.64 -2.93 20.37
N ASN A 16 3.64 -2.41 21.09
CA ASN A 16 3.12 -1.04 21.18
C ASN A 16 3.22 -0.08 19.96
N GLY A 17 2.69 -0.50 18.81
CA GLY A 17 2.18 0.39 17.75
C GLY A 17 0.69 0.09 17.54
N GLY A 18 -0.13 1.10 17.25
CA GLY A 18 -1.59 0.93 17.08
C GLY A 18 -1.94 -0.30 16.22
N ALA A 19 -2.97 -1.05 16.63
CA ALA A 19 -3.32 -2.34 16.05
C ALA A 19 -3.34 -2.27 14.52
N LYS A 20 -2.39 -2.99 13.90
CA LYS A 20 -2.35 -3.16 12.45
C LYS A 20 -3.45 -4.13 12.05
N VAL A 21 -4.06 -3.88 10.90
CA VAL A 21 -5.16 -4.71 10.42
C VAL A 21 -4.65 -5.66 9.35
N ASN A 22 -4.84 -6.95 9.60
CA ASN A 22 -4.61 -7.97 8.59
C ASN A 22 -5.73 -7.91 7.54
N ILE A 23 -5.36 -7.66 6.30
CA ILE A 23 -6.27 -7.62 5.16
C ILE A 23 -6.61 -9.06 4.77
N ASN A 24 -7.90 -9.41 4.90
CA ASN A 24 -8.41 -10.62 4.25
C ASN A 24 -8.47 -10.38 2.73
N VAL A 25 -7.57 -11.02 1.99
CA VAL A 25 -7.37 -10.82 0.55
C VAL A 25 -8.65 -11.09 -0.26
N GLU A 26 -9.31 -12.22 -0.03
CA GLU A 26 -10.50 -12.62 -0.80
C GLU A 26 -11.66 -11.63 -0.60
N MET A 27 -11.93 -11.25 0.66
CA MET A 27 -12.97 -10.28 0.97
C MET A 27 -12.61 -8.88 0.44
N ALA A 28 -11.34 -8.47 0.54
CA ALA A 28 -10.87 -7.20 0.03
C ALA A 28 -11.03 -7.11 -1.49
N ILE A 29 -10.63 -8.14 -2.24
CA ILE A 29 -10.80 -8.19 -3.70
C ILE A 29 -12.28 -8.03 -4.08
N THR A 30 -13.18 -8.74 -3.39
CA THR A 30 -14.62 -8.65 -3.65
C THR A 30 -15.14 -7.23 -3.44
N LYS A 31 -14.82 -6.60 -2.31
CA LYS A 31 -15.25 -5.23 -1.99
C LYS A 31 -14.60 -4.18 -2.91
N LEU A 32 -13.34 -4.39 -3.29
CA LEU A 32 -12.66 -3.53 -4.27
C LEU A 32 -13.32 -3.64 -5.65
N ALA A 33 -13.78 -4.81 -6.07
CA ALA A 33 -14.51 -4.97 -7.33
C ALA A 33 -15.88 -4.25 -7.32
N GLU A 34 -16.54 -4.14 -6.17
CA GLU A 34 -17.73 -3.30 -6.00
C GLU A 34 -17.37 -1.81 -6.03
N LEU A 35 -16.29 -1.45 -5.34
CA LEU A 35 -15.77 -0.08 -5.30
C LEU A 35 -15.36 0.41 -6.69
N SER A 36 -14.73 -0.44 -7.50
CA SER A 36 -14.28 -0.08 -8.86
C SER A 36 -15.47 0.32 -9.74
N LYS A 37 -16.61 -0.37 -9.60
CA LYS A 37 -17.88 -0.04 -10.27
C LYS A 37 -18.47 1.29 -9.78
N LYS A 38 -18.43 1.55 -8.46
CA LYS A 38 -18.88 2.82 -7.86
C LYS A 38 -18.15 4.03 -8.44
N TYR A 39 -16.88 3.87 -8.82
CA TYR A 39 -16.02 4.95 -9.29
C TYR A 39 -15.92 5.09 -10.82
N ILE A 40 -16.72 4.34 -11.59
CA ILE A 40 -16.81 4.51 -13.05
C ILE A 40 -17.26 5.94 -13.37
N GLY A 41 -16.55 6.60 -14.28
CA GLY A 41 -16.78 7.98 -14.71
C GLY A 41 -16.36 9.05 -13.69
N ILE A 42 -15.89 8.67 -12.50
CA ILE A 42 -15.55 9.62 -11.43
C ILE A 42 -14.05 9.96 -11.48
N THR A 43 -13.74 11.24 -11.60
CA THR A 43 -12.37 11.77 -11.62
C THR A 43 -12.01 12.57 -10.36
N ASN A 44 -13.00 12.98 -9.56
CA ASN A 44 -12.79 13.72 -8.32
C ASN A 44 -12.51 12.76 -7.15
N PRO A 45 -11.33 12.82 -6.49
CA PRO A 45 -10.95 11.87 -5.44
C PRO A 45 -11.62 12.12 -4.07
N GLN A 46 -12.61 13.02 -3.97
CA GLN A 46 -13.31 13.26 -2.71
C GLN A 46 -13.97 11.96 -2.20
N GLY A 47 -13.73 11.61 -0.93
CA GLY A 47 -14.25 10.38 -0.30
C GLY A 47 -13.53 9.09 -0.70
N PHE A 48 -12.79 9.08 -1.81
CA PHE A 48 -12.16 7.88 -2.38
C PHE A 48 -11.24 7.14 -1.40
N LEU A 49 -10.40 7.86 -0.66
CA LEU A 49 -9.48 7.24 0.30
C LEU A 49 -10.22 6.52 1.44
N THR A 50 -11.34 7.06 1.91
CA THR A 50 -12.15 6.44 2.96
C THR A 50 -12.80 5.17 2.43
N ASP A 51 -13.45 5.25 1.27
CA ASP A 51 -14.07 4.07 0.64
C ASP A 51 -13.05 2.97 0.33
N LEU A 52 -11.87 3.34 -0.14
CA LEU A 52 -10.79 2.40 -0.44
C LEU A 52 -10.30 1.69 0.82
N ARG A 53 -10.13 2.41 1.94
CA ARG A 53 -9.77 1.81 3.23
C ARG A 53 -10.85 0.86 3.73
N ILE A 54 -12.13 1.25 3.64
CA ILE A 54 -13.26 0.40 4.03
C ILE A 54 -13.28 -0.89 3.20
N ALA A 55 -13.07 -0.79 1.89
CA ALA A 55 -13.02 -1.96 1.00
C ALA A 55 -11.88 -2.92 1.38
N LEU A 56 -10.72 -2.36 1.77
CA LEU A 56 -9.57 -3.13 2.28
C LEU A 56 -9.76 -3.65 3.72
N GLY A 57 -10.85 -3.30 4.40
CA GLY A 57 -11.07 -3.63 5.80
C GLY A 57 -10.19 -2.84 6.78
N ILE A 58 -9.54 -1.77 6.31
CA ILE A 58 -8.75 -0.86 7.14
C ILE A 58 -9.73 0.13 7.81
N PRO A 59 -9.98 0.05 9.13
CA PRO A 59 -10.98 0.87 9.81
C PRO A 59 -10.65 2.34 9.66
N ASP A 60 -11.64 3.23 9.70
CA ASP A 60 -11.40 4.67 9.82
C ASP A 60 -11.37 5.05 11.31
N SER A 61 -10.24 5.55 11.79
CA SER A 61 -10.08 5.97 13.19
C SER A 61 -9.11 7.14 13.20
N SER A 62 -9.34 8.07 14.12
CA SER A 62 -8.57 9.30 14.21
C SER A 62 -7.10 9.03 14.56
N GLY A 63 -6.18 9.79 13.93
CA GLY A 63 -4.88 10.13 14.53
C GLY A 63 -3.60 9.52 13.94
N VAL A 64 -3.62 8.56 13.00
CA VAL A 64 -2.36 7.98 12.45
C VAL A 64 -2.50 7.51 11.01
N SER A 65 -1.38 7.48 10.27
CA SER A 65 -1.32 6.77 8.97
C SER A 65 -1.68 5.31 9.19
N LYS A 66 -2.67 4.81 8.44
CA LYS A 66 -3.14 3.44 8.58
C LYS A 66 -2.45 2.52 7.58
N TYR A 67 -1.99 1.40 8.09
CA TYR A 67 -1.33 0.34 7.36
C TYR A 67 -2.22 -0.89 7.44
N GLY A 68 -2.55 -1.46 6.30
CA GLY A 68 -3.01 -2.84 6.23
C GLY A 68 -1.83 -3.74 5.99
N GLU A 69 -1.78 -4.87 6.67
CA GLU A 69 -0.81 -5.94 6.39
C GLU A 69 -1.49 -7.00 5.54
N VAL A 70 -0.79 -7.51 4.55
CA VAL A 70 -1.32 -8.52 3.65
C VAL A 70 -0.28 -9.58 3.35
N THR A 71 -0.73 -10.83 3.32
CA THR A 71 0.04 -11.97 2.84
C THR A 71 -0.52 -12.37 1.48
N ILE A 72 0.29 -12.28 0.43
CA ILE A 72 -0.13 -12.55 -0.95
C ILE A 72 0.56 -13.83 -1.42
N CYS A 73 -0.23 -14.81 -1.87
CA CYS A 73 0.29 -16.02 -2.49
C CYS A 73 0.74 -15.70 -3.93
N ILE A 74 2.05 -15.74 -4.20
CA ILE A 74 2.64 -15.40 -5.51
C ILE A 74 3.17 -16.62 -6.26
N GLY A 75 2.88 -17.82 -5.77
CA GLY A 75 3.26 -19.12 -6.33
C GLY A 75 2.78 -20.23 -5.41
N THR A 76 2.95 -21.50 -5.80
CA THR A 76 2.38 -22.65 -5.07
C THR A 76 2.66 -22.64 -3.56
N ASP A 77 3.84 -22.18 -3.15
CA ASP A 77 4.24 -22.06 -1.72
C ASP A 77 5.07 -20.79 -1.46
N VAL A 78 4.90 -19.75 -2.27
CA VAL A 78 5.64 -18.49 -2.13
C VAL A 78 4.68 -17.40 -1.68
N PHE A 79 4.99 -16.79 -0.54
CA PHE A 79 4.18 -15.72 0.03
C PHE A 79 4.98 -14.42 0.05
N LEU A 80 4.36 -13.34 -0.42
CA LEU A 80 4.83 -11.99 -0.22
C LEU A 80 4.14 -11.40 1.00
N TYR A 81 4.92 -10.96 1.99
CA TYR A 81 4.41 -10.19 3.12
C TYR A 81 4.56 -8.71 2.80
N ALA A 82 3.44 -7.99 2.69
CA ALA A 82 3.43 -6.60 2.31
C ALA A 82 2.65 -5.72 3.27
N SER A 83 3.06 -4.45 3.41
CA SER A 83 2.18 -3.42 3.96
C SER A 83 1.57 -2.58 2.84
N LEU A 84 0.29 -2.26 2.98
CA LEU A 84 -0.44 -1.36 2.11
C LEU A 84 -0.88 -0.12 2.89
N ARG A 85 -0.43 1.05 2.44
CA ARG A 85 -0.77 2.35 3.02
C ARG A 85 -1.62 3.15 2.05
N ILE A 86 -2.79 3.60 2.50
CA ILE A 86 -3.73 4.42 1.71
C ILE A 86 -3.86 5.80 2.36
N THR A 87 -3.49 6.88 1.67
CA THR A 87 -3.30 8.19 2.31
C THR A 87 -3.37 9.38 1.36
N ASN A 88 -3.36 10.59 1.90
CA ASN A 88 -3.16 11.86 1.22
C ASN A 88 -1.78 12.50 1.50
N HIS A 89 -0.94 11.85 2.32
CA HIS A 89 0.39 12.34 2.68
C HIS A 89 1.48 11.42 2.16
N GLN A 90 2.56 11.99 1.65
CA GLN A 90 3.71 11.20 1.21
C GLN A 90 4.48 10.63 2.39
N ALA A 91 5.13 9.50 2.17
CA ALA A 91 5.81 8.75 3.19
C ALA A 91 7.12 9.41 3.64
N ASN A 92 7.42 9.21 4.92
CA ASN A 92 8.79 9.19 5.41
C ASN A 92 9.10 7.73 5.70
N ALA A 93 9.96 7.11 4.88
CA ALA A 93 10.21 5.67 4.93
C ALA A 93 10.71 5.21 6.31
N LYS A 94 11.47 6.04 7.04
CA LYS A 94 11.89 5.76 8.43
C LYS A 94 10.73 5.45 9.37
N GLN A 95 9.53 5.99 9.12
CA GLN A 95 8.35 5.72 9.95
C GLN A 95 7.87 4.27 9.85
N TYR A 96 8.20 3.55 8.77
CA TYR A 96 7.87 2.13 8.65
C TYR A 96 8.68 1.28 9.65
N ILE A 97 9.91 1.68 9.98
CA ILE A 97 10.70 1.05 11.04
C ILE A 97 10.07 1.34 12.40
N ILE A 98 9.78 2.62 12.67
CA ILE A 98 9.22 3.09 13.96
C ILE A 98 7.86 2.45 14.25
N HIS A 99 7.03 2.27 13.22
CA HIS A 99 5.71 1.64 13.36
C HIS A 99 5.73 0.12 13.11
N ASN A 100 6.93 -0.47 13.04
CA ASN A 100 7.17 -1.89 12.77
C ASN A 100 6.51 -2.41 11.49
N ALA A 101 6.13 -1.56 10.54
CA ALA A 101 5.61 -1.93 9.23
C ALA A 101 6.74 -2.40 8.29
N ASN A 102 7.80 -3.02 8.83
CA ASN A 102 8.96 -3.46 8.08
C ASN A 102 8.71 -4.80 7.40
N ASN A 103 7.63 -4.87 6.61
CA ASN A 103 7.35 -6.00 5.75
C ASN A 103 8.40 -6.07 4.63
N GLU A 104 8.53 -7.25 4.01
CA GLU A 104 9.45 -7.47 2.89
C GLU A 104 9.23 -6.46 1.77
N TYR A 105 7.99 -5.99 1.61
CA TYR A 105 7.61 -4.94 0.69
C TYR A 105 6.58 -4.00 1.28
N ASN A 106 6.69 -2.72 0.93
CA ASN A 106 5.72 -1.70 1.32
C ASN A 106 5.19 -1.00 0.08
N LEU A 107 3.86 -0.90 -0.03
CA LEU A 107 3.17 -0.18 -1.09
C LEU A 107 2.40 0.99 -0.46
N SER A 108 2.62 2.21 -0.98
CA SER A 108 1.92 3.42 -0.54
C SER A 108 1.16 4.04 -1.70
N ILE A 109 -0.16 4.08 -1.61
CA ILE A 109 -1.03 4.76 -2.56
C ILE A 109 -1.42 6.12 -1.97
N VAL A 110 -0.94 7.18 -2.59
CA VAL A 110 -1.16 8.55 -2.15
C VAL A 110 -2.08 9.26 -3.13
N VAL A 111 -3.25 9.70 -2.66
CA VAL A 111 -4.17 10.49 -3.47
C VAL A 111 -4.29 11.90 -2.88
N LYS A 112 -3.87 12.89 -3.65
CA LYS A 112 -3.91 14.31 -3.29
C LYS A 112 -4.87 15.05 -4.21
N ARG A 113 -5.69 15.94 -3.65
CA ARG A 113 -6.53 16.85 -4.46
C ARG A 113 -5.65 17.82 -5.24
N GLU A 114 -4.70 18.44 -4.54
CA GLU A 114 -3.83 19.47 -5.08
C GLU A 114 -2.41 18.96 -5.37
N MET A 115 -1.82 19.48 -6.44
CA MET A 115 -0.40 19.30 -6.69
C MET A 115 0.41 20.14 -5.71
N ARG A 116 1.25 19.47 -4.92
CA ARG A 116 2.18 20.10 -3.98
C ARG A 116 3.56 19.50 -4.17
N ARG A 117 4.59 20.21 -3.67
CA ARG A 117 5.97 19.74 -3.63
C ARG A 117 6.03 18.30 -3.10
N ASN A 118 6.90 17.50 -3.72
CA ASN A 118 7.23 16.16 -3.26
C ASN A 118 7.89 16.23 -1.87
N THR A 119 7.28 15.60 -0.87
CA THR A 119 7.79 15.53 0.52
C THR A 119 8.22 14.12 0.92
N PHE A 120 8.32 13.20 -0.03
CA PHE A 120 8.79 11.85 0.22
C PHE A 120 10.21 11.86 0.78
N LYS A 121 10.48 10.99 1.77
CA LYS A 121 11.83 10.80 2.34
C LYS A 121 12.19 9.32 2.30
N PRO A 122 13.18 8.88 1.48
CA PRO A 122 13.62 7.49 1.45
C PRO A 122 14.40 7.12 2.72
N HIS A 123 14.61 5.82 2.92
CA HIS A 123 15.42 5.22 3.99
C HIS A 123 15.95 3.86 3.54
N ASP A 124 17.27 3.65 3.65
CA ASP A 124 17.97 2.51 3.01
C ASP A 124 17.62 1.13 3.58
N GLU A 125 16.99 1.08 4.75
CA GLU A 125 16.51 -0.15 5.41
C GLU A 125 15.06 -0.49 5.09
N VAL A 126 14.36 0.32 4.28
CA VAL A 126 12.92 0.15 4.01
C VAL A 126 12.70 0.06 2.50
N ARG A 127 12.23 -1.11 2.05
CA ARG A 127 11.73 -1.28 0.68
C ARG A 127 10.33 -0.70 0.58
N LEU A 128 10.17 0.43 -0.12
CA LEU A 128 8.88 1.10 -0.29
C LEU A 128 8.72 1.66 -1.71
N ASP A 129 7.64 1.29 -2.37
CA ASP A 129 7.15 1.96 -3.57
C ASP A 129 5.95 2.85 -3.20
N GLU A 130 6.01 4.13 -3.56
CA GLU A 130 4.92 5.08 -3.36
C GLU A 130 4.43 5.62 -4.70
N TYR A 131 3.14 5.44 -4.98
CA TYR A 131 2.45 5.96 -6.15
C TYR A 131 1.59 7.15 -5.76
N VAL A 132 1.95 8.34 -6.26
CA VAL A 132 1.28 9.60 -5.93
C VAL A 132 0.41 10.08 -7.08
N TYR A 133 -0.89 10.14 -6.83
CA TYR A 133 -1.91 10.61 -7.76
C TYR A 133 -2.40 12.00 -7.36
N TYR A 134 -2.47 12.90 -8.33
CA TYR A 134 -2.93 14.27 -8.14
C TYR A 134 -4.26 14.49 -8.86
N GLY A 135 -5.26 15.03 -8.16
CA GLY A 135 -6.62 15.24 -8.68
C GLY A 135 -6.66 16.02 -9.99
N LYS A 136 -5.81 17.04 -10.14
CA LYS A 136 -5.69 17.79 -11.41
C LYS A 136 -5.31 16.90 -12.61
N LYS A 137 -4.50 15.86 -12.41
CA LYS A 137 -4.13 14.92 -13.48
C LYS A 137 -5.24 13.91 -13.75
N MET A 138 -5.98 13.49 -12.71
CA MET A 138 -7.10 12.56 -12.84
C MET A 138 -8.20 13.09 -13.76
N ALA A 139 -8.43 14.40 -13.79
CA ALA A 139 -9.44 15.02 -14.66
C ALA A 139 -9.23 14.75 -16.16
N ASN A 140 -8.02 14.37 -16.58
CA ASN A 140 -7.66 14.13 -18.00
C ASN A 140 -7.50 12.64 -18.34
N VAL A 141 -7.87 11.75 -17.43
CA VAL A 141 -7.76 10.30 -17.61
C VAL A 141 -9.16 9.71 -17.50
N GLU A 142 -9.47 8.71 -18.31
CA GLU A 142 -10.74 8.01 -18.22
C GLU A 142 -10.75 7.06 -17.00
N ASN A 143 -11.77 7.12 -16.16
CA ASN A 143 -11.94 6.21 -15.01
C ASN A 143 -10.69 6.05 -14.10
N PRO A 144 -9.98 7.13 -13.72
CA PRO A 144 -8.68 7.03 -13.04
C PRO A 144 -8.79 6.37 -11.67
N LEU A 145 -9.90 6.62 -10.96
CA LEU A 145 -10.15 6.03 -9.64
C LEU A 145 -10.46 4.53 -9.75
N THR A 146 -11.25 4.12 -10.74
CA THR A 146 -11.46 2.69 -11.06
C THR A 146 -10.15 1.98 -11.41
N GLN A 147 -9.29 2.62 -12.21
CA GLN A 147 -7.98 2.06 -12.57
C GLN A 147 -7.05 1.89 -11.36
N ILE A 148 -7.02 2.86 -10.43
CA ILE A 148 -6.27 2.71 -9.17
C ILE A 148 -6.80 1.52 -8.37
N VAL A 149 -8.12 1.36 -8.24
CA VAL A 149 -8.73 0.24 -7.53
C VAL A 149 -8.36 -1.10 -8.19
N ASN A 150 -8.48 -1.20 -9.51
CA ASN A 150 -8.11 -2.41 -10.25
C ASN A 150 -6.63 -2.76 -10.09
N SER A 151 -5.76 -1.76 -10.09
CA SER A 151 -4.32 -1.94 -9.87
C SER A 151 -4.02 -2.50 -8.47
N ILE A 152 -4.81 -2.10 -7.46
CA ILE A 152 -4.73 -2.68 -6.10
C ILE A 152 -5.25 -4.13 -6.09
N ILE A 153 -6.33 -4.44 -6.82
CA ILE A 153 -6.83 -5.82 -6.95
C ILE A 153 -5.75 -6.72 -7.54
N VAL A 154 -5.12 -6.30 -8.65
CA VAL A 154 -4.02 -7.03 -9.29
C VAL A 154 -2.86 -7.22 -8.32
N PHE A 155 -2.50 -6.19 -7.54
CA PHE A 155 -1.48 -6.33 -6.51
C PHE A 155 -1.85 -7.39 -5.47
N LEU A 156 -3.08 -7.40 -4.97
CA LEU A 156 -3.54 -8.41 -4.01
C LEU A 156 -3.56 -9.84 -4.59
N GLN A 157 -3.64 -9.98 -5.91
CA GLN A 157 -3.64 -11.27 -6.61
C GLN A 157 -2.23 -11.75 -6.97
N THR A 158 -1.30 -10.84 -7.26
CA THR A 158 -0.02 -11.16 -7.93
C THR A 158 1.22 -10.73 -7.14
N GLY A 159 1.05 -9.86 -6.13
CA GLY A 159 2.14 -9.19 -5.43
C GLY A 159 2.78 -8.05 -6.23
N VAL A 160 2.32 -7.77 -7.46
CA VAL A 160 2.87 -6.72 -8.33
C VAL A 160 1.84 -5.61 -8.50
N TYR A 161 2.26 -4.37 -8.18
CA TYR A 161 1.44 -3.19 -8.43
C TYR A 161 1.88 -2.51 -9.71
N GLU A 162 0.94 -2.36 -10.66
CA GLU A 162 1.15 -1.66 -11.92
C GLU A 162 0.20 -0.46 -12.00
N ASP A 163 0.73 0.75 -12.16
CA ASP A 163 -0.10 1.93 -12.39
C ASP A 163 -0.64 1.92 -13.83
N THR A 164 -1.91 1.56 -13.99
CA THR A 164 -2.58 1.58 -15.29
C THR A 164 -3.00 2.98 -15.74
N THR A 165 -3.04 3.96 -14.84
CA THR A 165 -3.48 5.33 -15.15
C THR A 165 -2.47 6.13 -15.97
N GLY A 166 -1.18 5.75 -15.90
CA GLY A 166 -0.07 6.48 -16.51
C GLY A 166 0.24 7.86 -15.91
N ILE A 167 -0.43 8.25 -14.82
CA ILE A 167 -0.29 9.60 -14.23
C ILE A 167 0.37 9.61 -12.85
N ALA A 168 0.61 8.44 -12.24
CA ALA A 168 1.25 8.37 -10.94
C ALA A 168 2.66 8.97 -10.98
N PHE A 169 3.01 9.76 -9.97
CA PHE A 169 4.39 10.06 -9.68
C PHE A 169 4.93 8.97 -8.75
N LYS A 170 5.91 8.19 -9.23
CA LYS A 170 6.52 7.10 -8.45
C LYS A 170 7.69 7.61 -7.62
N ASN A 171 7.63 7.38 -6.31
CA ASN A 171 8.78 7.46 -5.41
C ASN A 171 9.21 6.05 -4.99
N THR A 172 10.50 5.90 -4.70
CA THR A 172 11.05 4.62 -4.25
C THR A 172 12.00 4.84 -3.08
N SER A 173 11.93 3.93 -2.11
CA SER A 173 12.94 3.71 -1.08
C SER A 173 13.52 2.33 -1.35
N PRO A 174 14.77 2.22 -1.83
CA PRO A 174 15.40 0.92 -2.02
C PRO A 174 15.79 0.34 -0.65
N MET A 175 15.75 -0.98 -0.52
CA MET A 175 16.47 -1.66 0.55
C MET A 175 17.85 -2.03 0.02
N CYS A 176 18.92 -1.44 0.57
CA CYS A 176 20.26 -1.93 0.28
C CYS A 176 20.40 -3.33 0.87
N GLN A 177 20.57 -4.34 0.02
CA GLN A 177 21.07 -5.63 0.46
C GLN A 177 22.55 -5.44 0.78
N ILE A 178 22.89 -5.41 2.07
CA ILE A 178 24.28 -5.41 2.57
C ILE A 178 24.79 -6.85 2.60
#